data_AF-A0A972UNF6-F1
#
_entry.id   AF-A0A972UNF6-F1
#
_cell.length_a   1.000
_cell.length_b   1.000
_cell.length_c   1.000
_cell.angle_alpha   90.00
_cell.angle_beta   90.00
_cell.angle_gamma   90.00
#
_symmetry.space_group_name_H-M   'P 1'
#
loop_
_entity.id
_entity.type
_entity.pdbx_description
1 polymer ?
#
loop_
_entity_poly.entity_id
_entity_poly.type
_entity_poly.pdbx_seq_one_letter_code
_entity_poly.pdbx_strand_id
1 'polypeptide(L)' 'MERSFTKEVALLRKGKGEIFEGEGILAITKALLQSGVSYVGGYQGAPVSHLM' A
#
# COMPACT_ATOMS: atom_id res chain seq x y z
N MET A 1 9.85 -15.08 9.00
CA MET A 1 9.80 -15.11 7.52
C MET A 1 9.12 -13.82 7.10
N GLU A 2 9.82 -12.97 6.34
CA GLU A 2 9.27 -11.70 5.86
C GLU A 2 8.19 -11.97 4.78
N ARG A 3 7.07 -11.26 4.83
CA ARG A 3 5.98 -11.41 3.85
C ARG A 3 6.21 -10.45 2.69
N SER A 4 6.37 -10.96 1.48
CA SER A 4 6.51 -10.15 0.27
C SER A 4 5.16 -9.89 -0.39
N PHE A 5 4.95 -8.68 -0.93
CA PHE A 5 3.71 -8.25 -1.60
C PHE A 5 3.87 -7.99 -3.10
N THR A 6 4.90 -8.57 -3.73
CA THR A 6 5.26 -8.28 -5.12
C THR A 6 4.10 -8.44 -6.11
N LYS A 7 3.18 -9.39 -5.87
CA LYS A 7 2.02 -9.62 -6.76
C LYS A 7 0.90 -8.63 -6.44
N GLU A 8 0.66 -8.38 -5.16
CA GLU A 8 -0.43 -7.58 -4.62
C GLU A 8 -0.23 -6.07 -4.88
N VAL A 9 1.02 -5.62 -5.08
CA VAL A 9 1.33 -4.25 -5.52
C VAL A 9 0.59 -3.87 -6.82
N ALA A 10 0.27 -4.84 -7.70
CA ALA A 10 -0.52 -4.58 -8.90
C ALA A 10 -1.92 -3.99 -8.58
N LEU A 11 -2.49 -4.31 -7.42
CA LEU A 11 -3.79 -3.79 -6.98
C LEU A 11 -3.77 -2.27 -6.79
N LEU A 12 -2.60 -1.66 -6.55
CA LEU A 12 -2.46 -0.21 -6.40
C LEU A 12 -2.82 0.55 -7.69
N ARG A 13 -2.82 -0.13 -8.85
CA ARG A 13 -3.15 0.46 -10.15
C ARG A 13 -4.66 0.59 -10.41
N LYS A 14 -5.52 -0.04 -9.59
CA LYS A 14 -6.99 0.02 -9.74
C LYS A 14 -7.49 1.46 -9.86
N GLY A 15 -8.34 1.73 -10.84
CA GLY A 15 -8.92 3.04 -11.12
C GLY A 15 -10.09 3.40 -10.20
N LYS A 16 -10.71 4.56 -10.48
CA LYS A 16 -11.91 5.01 -9.79
C LYS A 16 -13.07 4.04 -10.06
N GLY A 17 -13.81 3.68 -9.01
CA GLY A 17 -14.97 2.78 -9.10
C GLY A 17 -14.62 1.29 -9.04
N GLU A 18 -13.33 0.92 -9.07
CA GLU A 18 -12.90 -0.45 -8.84
C GLU A 18 -12.83 -0.77 -7.34
N ILE A 19 -13.37 -1.92 -6.94
CA ILE A 19 -13.24 -2.42 -5.57
C ILE A 19 -11.80 -2.87 -5.33
N PHE A 20 -11.20 -2.35 -4.27
CA PHE A 20 -9.91 -2.77 -3.76
C PHE A 20 -10.13 -3.71 -2.57
N GLU A 21 -9.62 -4.94 -2.67
CA GLU A 21 -9.60 -5.92 -1.60
C GLU A 21 -8.16 -6.44 -1.47
N GLY A 22 -7.59 -6.33 -0.28
CA GLY A 22 -6.19 -6.67 -0.03
C GLY A 22 -5.76 -6.31 1.39
N GLU A 23 -4.50 -6.54 1.67
CA GLU A 23 -3.90 -6.30 2.99
C GLU A 23 -4.00 -4.82 3.37
N GLY A 24 -4.17 -4.55 4.68
CA GLY A 24 -4.38 -3.20 5.20
C GLY A 24 -3.27 -2.23 4.78
N ILE A 25 -2.02 -2.71 4.72
CA ILE A 25 -0.87 -1.90 4.31
C ILE A 25 -0.97 -1.40 2.87
N LEU A 26 -1.47 -2.24 1.95
CA LEU A 26 -1.69 -1.87 0.56
C LEU A 26 -2.93 -1.00 0.39
N ALA A 27 -3.97 -1.24 1.19
CA ALA A 27 -5.15 -0.38 1.22
C ALA A 27 -4.81 1.06 1.66
N ILE A 28 -4.00 1.21 2.72
CA ILE A 28 -3.49 2.51 3.17
C ILE A 28 -2.65 3.16 2.07
N THR A 29 -1.72 2.42 1.48
CA THR A 29 -0.89 2.92 0.37
C THR A 29 -1.75 3.41 -0.80
N LYS A 30 -2.78 2.66 -1.17
CA LYS A 30 -3.72 3.04 -2.23
C LYS A 30 -4.45 4.35 -1.89
N ALA A 31 -4.94 4.48 -0.66
CA ALA A 31 -5.63 5.68 -0.21
C ALA A 31 -4.71 6.92 -0.25
N LEU A 32 -3.43 6.77 0.16
CA LEU A 32 -2.43 7.84 0.10
C LEU A 32 -2.17 8.29 -1.35
N LEU A 33 -1.97 7.35 -2.27
CA LEU A 33 -1.81 7.64 -3.70
C LEU A 33 -3.02 8.36 -4.30
N GLN A 34 -4.24 7.92 -3.95
CA GLN A 34 -5.48 8.58 -4.38
C GLN A 34 -5.65 9.98 -3.79
N SER A 35 -5.08 10.23 -2.62
CA SER A 35 -5.09 11.53 -1.96
C SER A 35 -4.00 12.49 -2.50
N GLY A 36 -3.23 12.07 -3.51
CA GLY A 36 -2.15 12.87 -4.08
C GLY A 36 -0.91 12.98 -3.19
N VAL A 37 -0.78 12.11 -2.18
CA VAL A 37 0.42 12.07 -1.32
C VAL A 37 1.58 11.52 -2.14
N SER A 38 2.58 12.36 -2.42
CA SER A 38 3.75 12.00 -3.21
C SER A 38 4.93 11.50 -2.38
N TYR A 39 4.90 11.69 -1.06
CA TYR A 39 6.00 11.31 -0.17
C TYR A 39 5.49 10.96 1.23
N VAL A 40 6.03 9.89 1.80
CA VAL A 40 5.76 9.43 3.17
C VAL A 40 7.10 9.11 3.82
N GLY A 41 7.34 9.71 4.99
CA GLY A 41 8.47 9.38 5.85
C GLY A 41 7.98 8.74 7.14
N GLY A 42 8.80 7.90 7.76
CA GLY A 42 8.46 7.23 9.01
C GLY A 42 9.61 6.42 9.57
N TYR A 43 9.46 5.99 10.81
CA TYR A 43 10.36 5.03 11.42
C TYR A 43 9.88 3.62 11.12
N GLN A 44 10.74 2.77 10.55
CA GLN A 44 10.40 1.39 10.26
C GLN A 44 10.18 0.61 11.57
N GLY A 45 9.00 0.00 11.69
CA GLY A 45 8.65 -0.96 12.73
C GLY A 45 7.56 -1.89 12.20
N ALA A 46 7.45 -3.11 12.74
CA ALA A 46 6.36 -4.00 12.35
C ALA A 46 5.00 -3.34 12.72
N PRO A 47 4.02 -3.25 11.80
CA PRO A 47 3.88 -3.94 10.49
C PRO A 47 4.21 -3.07 9.24
N VAL A 48 4.78 -1.89 9.41
CA VAL A 48 5.05 -0.91 8.32
C VAL A 48 6.39 -1.18 7.62
N SER A 49 7.19 -2.12 8.12
CA SER A 49 8.44 -2.56 7.51
C SER A 49 8.32 -3.01 6.05
N HIS A 50 7.11 -3.36 5.59
CA HIS A 50 6.84 -3.79 4.21
C HIS A 50 6.43 -2.65 3.27
N LEU A 51 6.23 -1.44 3.79
CA LEU A 51 5.76 -0.28 3.04
C LEU A 51 6.93 0.60 2.56
N MET A 52 8.01 0.67 3.35
CA MET A 52 9.21 1.48 3.11
C MET A 52 10.38 0.64 2.63
#